data_AF-A0A2E7DBP0-F1
#
_entry.id   AF-A0A2E7DBP0-F1
#
_cell.length_a   1.000
_cell.length_b   1.000
_cell.length_c   1.000
_cell.angle_alpha   90.00
_cell.angle_beta   90.00
_cell.angle_gamma   90.00
#
_symmetry.space_group_name_H-M   'P 1'
#
loop_
_entity.id
_entity.type
_entity.pdbx_description
1 polymer ?
#
loop_
_entity_poly.entity_id
_entity_poly.type
_entity_poly.pdbx_seq_one_letter_code
_entity_poly.pdbx_strand_id
1 'polypeptide(L)'
;MDKQIIEGVTYVPKAEIEAAFKERIRKLSADRVAAEDRAKELQSELDSISGKLGTIDTMASQLEEYKSRLEEAESRYTRHTAMADHGWTDPELRDAVEWAYTKAMKGKSKKDILSLSDWLTEIKSNPDSAPPILRPHLQVTESAEVTEVTEVDPPALIPPKTNTGIKPTPISTTDILEKAAADPEFYRANRDAIRKAWFNR
;
A
#
# COMPACT_ATOMS: atom_id res chain seq x y z
N MET A 1 -24.49 52.40 57.06
CA MET A 1 -25.65 51.68 56.50
C MET A 1 -26.83 52.61 56.67
N ASP A 2 -27.13 53.46 55.69
CA ASP A 2 -28.27 54.36 55.78
C ASP A 2 -29.02 54.37 54.45
N LYS A 3 -29.93 53.41 54.30
CA LYS A 3 -30.96 53.47 53.28
C LYS A 3 -32.03 54.41 53.82
N GLN A 4 -32.11 55.62 53.30
CA GLN A 4 -33.20 56.54 53.64
C GLN A 4 -34.39 56.24 52.74
N ILE A 5 -35.53 55.89 53.36
CA ILE A 5 -36.80 55.74 52.68
C ILE A 5 -37.54 57.06 52.85
N ILE A 6 -37.71 57.78 51.74
CA ILE A 6 -38.49 59.01 51.69
C ILE A 6 -39.55 58.78 50.62
N GLU A 7 -40.83 58.95 50.97
CA GLU A 7 -41.98 58.78 50.05
C GLU A 7 -42.06 57.40 49.35
N GLY A 8 -41.70 56.32 50.05
CA GLY A 8 -41.76 54.96 49.50
C GLY A 8 -40.67 54.64 48.46
N VAL A 9 -39.76 55.58 48.19
CA VAL A 9 -38.60 55.39 47.32
C VAL A 9 -37.36 55.17 48.20
N THR A 10 -36.64 54.07 47.96
CA THR A 10 -35.40 53.75 48.69
C THR A 10 -34.23 54.47 48.04
N TYR A 11 -33.63 55.44 48.74
CA TYR A 11 -32.46 56.15 48.25
C TYR A 11 -31.19 55.39 48.64
N VAL A 12 -30.42 55.00 47.63
CA VAL A 12 -29.12 54.35 47.79
C VAL A 12 -28.03 55.40 47.53
N PRO A 13 -26.95 55.47 48.34
CA PRO A 13 -25.86 56.40 48.11
C PRO A 13 -25.27 56.22 46.72
N LYS A 14 -25.07 57.33 45.98
CA LYS A 14 -24.50 57.32 44.62
C LYS A 14 -23.18 56.54 44.55
N ALA A 15 -22.35 56.62 45.59
CA ALA A 15 -21.08 55.90 45.69
C ALA A 15 -21.25 54.36 45.70
N GLU A 16 -22.30 53.82 46.32
CA GLU A 16 -22.56 52.37 46.35
C GLU A 16 -23.02 51.86 44.98
N ILE A 17 -23.86 52.64 44.29
CA ILE A 17 -24.31 52.33 42.93
C ILE A 17 -23.11 52.35 41.95
N GLU A 18 -22.25 53.37 42.03
CA GLU A 18 -21.04 53.44 41.19
C GLU A 18 -20.06 52.30 41.48
N ALA A 19 -19.91 51.90 42.74
CA ALA A 19 -19.09 50.75 43.12
C ALA A 19 -19.65 49.44 42.54
N ALA A 20 -20.96 49.22 42.63
CA ALA A 20 -21.63 48.06 42.05
C ALA A 20 -21.51 48.02 40.51
N PHE A 21 -21.60 49.17 39.84
CA PHE A 21 -21.38 49.25 38.40
C PHE A 21 -19.93 48.95 38.01
N LYS A 22 -18.95 49.51 38.72
CA LYS A 22 -17.53 49.21 38.47
C LYS A 22 -17.23 47.73 38.64
N GLU A 23 -17.80 47.11 39.68
CA GLU A 23 -17.63 45.67 39.93
C GLU A 23 -18.27 44.82 38.83
N ARG A 24 -19.49 45.17 38.41
CA ARG A 24 -20.17 44.47 37.32
C ARG A 24 -19.44 44.62 35.98
N ILE A 25 -18.91 45.81 35.69
CA ILE A 25 -18.11 46.04 34.47
C ILE A 25 -16.83 45.22 34.52
N ARG A 26 -16.13 45.17 35.67
CA ARG A 26 -14.93 44.32 35.85
C ARG A 26 -15.24 42.85 35.65
N LYS A 27 -16.33 42.36 36.24
CA LYS A 27 -16.76 40.97 36.07
C LYS A 27 -17.11 40.67 34.61
N LEU A 28 -17.88 41.55 33.98
CA LEU A 28 -18.23 41.39 32.56
C LEU A 28 -17.00 41.42 31.65
N SER A 29 -16.02 42.29 31.92
CA SER A 29 -14.77 42.32 31.16
C SER A 29 -13.94 41.05 31.39
N ALA A 30 -13.89 40.55 32.63
CA ALA A 30 -13.19 39.30 32.95
C ALA A 30 -13.86 38.10 32.27
N ASP A 31 -15.19 38.02 32.32
CA ASP A 31 -15.97 36.97 31.66
C ASP A 31 -15.78 37.04 30.13
N ARG A 32 -15.73 38.24 29.56
CA ARG A 32 -15.47 38.44 28.13
C ARG A 32 -14.06 37.99 27.75
N VAL A 33 -13.04 38.39 28.50
CA VAL A 33 -11.65 37.96 28.24
C VAL A 33 -11.53 36.44 28.33
N ALA A 34 -12.11 35.83 29.36
CA ALA A 34 -12.12 34.38 29.51
C ALA A 34 -12.86 33.66 28.36
N ALA A 35 -13.95 34.25 27.87
CA ALA A 35 -14.66 33.72 26.70
C ALA A 35 -13.82 33.86 25.41
N GLU A 36 -13.14 34.99 25.22
CA GLU A 36 -12.25 35.22 24.07
C GLU A 36 -11.05 34.25 24.09
N ASP A 37 -10.48 33.97 25.26
CA ASP A 37 -9.39 33.01 25.40
C ASP A 37 -9.83 31.57 25.10
N ARG A 38 -11.00 31.15 25.62
CA ARG A 38 -11.59 29.83 25.27
C ARG A 38 -11.90 29.72 23.78
N ALA A 39 -12.38 30.78 23.16
CA ALA A 39 -12.66 30.77 21.72
C ALA A 39 -11.37 30.59 20.91
N LYS A 40 -10.27 31.25 21.30
CA LYS A 40 -8.96 31.06 20.66
C LYS A 40 -8.41 29.65 20.86
N GLU A 41 -8.58 29.07 22.04
CA GLU A 41 -8.16 27.70 22.33
C GLU A 41 -8.91 26.69 21.47
N LEU A 42 -10.24 26.81 21.38
CA LEU A 42 -11.07 25.99 20.50
C LEU A 42 -10.71 26.17 19.03
N GLN A 43 -10.41 27.40 18.58
CA GLN A 43 -9.95 27.66 17.22
C GLN A 43 -8.64 26.92 16.94
N SER A 44 -7.66 26.98 17.86
CA SER A 44 -6.39 26.28 17.72
C SER A 44 -6.57 24.76 17.70
N GLU A 45 -7.51 24.23 18.48
CA GLU A 45 -7.83 22.79 18.49
C GLU A 45 -8.47 22.36 17.16
N LEU A 46 -9.40 23.15 16.62
CA LEU A 46 -10.01 22.92 15.31
C LEU A 46 -8.99 22.96 14.18
N ASP A 47 -8.07 23.92 14.20
CA ASP A 47 -6.99 24.00 13.20
C ASP A 47 -6.07 22.77 13.29
N SER A 48 -5.77 22.29 14.50
CA SER A 48 -4.99 21.07 14.71
C SER A 48 -5.73 19.82 14.20
N ILE A 49 -7.03 19.70 14.48
CA ILE A 49 -7.86 18.58 14.03
C ILE A 49 -7.99 18.60 12.51
N SER A 50 -8.22 19.77 11.90
CA SER A 50 -8.29 19.94 10.45
C SER A 50 -7.01 19.46 9.76
N GLY A 51 -5.84 19.84 10.30
CA GLY A 51 -4.55 19.36 9.80
C GLY A 51 -4.41 17.84 9.89
N LYS A 52 -4.83 17.23 11.00
CA LYS A 52 -4.83 15.77 11.16
C LYS A 52 -5.80 15.08 10.20
N LEU A 53 -6.97 15.66 9.95
CA LEU A 53 -7.96 15.09 9.02
C LEU A 53 -7.38 14.96 7.60
N GLY A 54 -6.69 16.00 7.12
CA GLY A 54 -6.02 15.93 5.81
C GLY A 54 -4.95 14.84 5.72
N THR A 55 -4.23 14.55 6.83
CA THR A 55 -3.29 13.42 6.87
C THR A 55 -4.01 12.07 6.82
N ILE A 56 -5.18 11.95 7.47
CA ILE A 56 -6.00 10.73 7.44
C ILE A 56 -6.53 10.48 6.02
N ASP A 57 -7.01 11.51 5.32
CA ASP A 57 -7.47 11.39 3.93
C ASP A 57 -6.35 10.95 2.98
N THR A 58 -5.13 11.45 3.22
CA THR A 58 -3.94 11.03 2.47
C THR A 58 -3.60 9.57 2.74
N MET A 59 -3.61 9.14 4.01
CA MET A 59 -3.38 7.75 4.39
C MET A 59 -4.45 6.81 3.83
N ALA A 60 -5.72 7.22 3.85
CA ALA A 60 -6.83 6.47 3.27
C ALA A 60 -6.62 6.26 1.77
N SER A 61 -6.21 7.32 1.05
CA SER A 61 -5.90 7.25 -0.37
C SER A 61 -4.74 6.29 -0.66
N GLN A 62 -3.67 6.32 0.16
CA GLN A 62 -2.54 5.40 0.04
C GLN A 62 -2.94 3.95 0.33
N LEU A 63 -3.78 3.71 1.33
CA LEU A 63 -4.29 2.37 1.65
C LEU A 63 -5.09 1.79 0.48
N GLU A 64 -5.91 2.61 -0.17
CA GLU A 64 -6.68 2.17 -1.34
C GLU A 64 -5.76 1.86 -2.52
N GLU A 65 -4.74 2.69 -2.76
CA GLU A 65 -3.73 2.42 -3.78
C GLU A 65 -2.97 1.11 -3.50
N TYR A 66 -2.56 0.86 -2.26
CA TYR A 66 -1.87 -0.38 -1.90
C TYR A 66 -2.75 -1.61 -2.04
N LYS A 67 -4.03 -1.52 -1.69
CA LYS A 67 -5.00 -2.61 -1.92
C LYS A 67 -5.12 -2.92 -3.41
N SER A 68 -5.30 -1.89 -4.24
CA SER A 68 -5.39 -2.06 -5.68
C SER A 68 -4.14 -2.70 -6.28
N ARG A 69 -2.94 -2.27 -5.84
CA ARG A 69 -1.67 -2.89 -6.27
C ARG A 69 -1.54 -4.33 -5.80
N LEU A 70 -2.03 -4.66 -4.59
CA LEU A 70 -2.00 -6.02 -4.06
C LEU A 70 -2.93 -6.94 -4.86
N GLU A 71 -4.16 -6.49 -5.13
CA GLU A 71 -5.12 -7.23 -5.97
C GLU A 71 -4.57 -7.46 -7.37
N GLU A 72 -3.92 -6.46 -7.96
CA GLU A 72 -3.26 -6.60 -9.26
C GLU A 72 -2.10 -7.61 -9.21
N ALA A 73 -1.26 -7.55 -8.16
CA ALA A 73 -0.15 -8.49 -7.97
C ALA A 73 -0.65 -9.91 -7.75
N GLU A 74 -1.70 -10.11 -6.94
CA GLU A 74 -2.33 -11.40 -6.70
C GLU A 74 -2.95 -11.97 -7.98
N SER A 75 -3.64 -11.14 -8.76
CA SER A 75 -4.18 -11.51 -10.07
C SER A 75 -3.07 -11.92 -11.07
N ARG A 76 -1.93 -11.21 -11.08
CA ARG A 76 -0.77 -11.59 -11.92
C ARG A 76 -0.15 -12.90 -11.43
N TYR A 77 0.04 -13.04 -10.13
CA TYR A 77 0.62 -14.25 -9.54
C TYR A 77 -0.23 -15.49 -9.79
N THR A 78 -1.55 -15.39 -9.59
CA THR A 78 -2.48 -16.50 -9.86
C THR A 78 -2.46 -16.91 -11.33
N ARG A 79 -2.45 -15.95 -12.26
CA ARG A 79 -2.30 -16.21 -13.69
C ARG A 79 -0.96 -16.86 -14.04
N HIS A 80 0.15 -16.34 -13.51
CA HIS A 80 1.47 -16.92 -13.72
C HIS A 80 1.60 -18.32 -13.16
N THR A 81 1.03 -18.58 -11.97
CA THR A 81 1.02 -19.90 -11.35
C THR A 81 0.23 -20.88 -12.22
N ALA A 82 -0.98 -20.50 -12.64
CA ALA A 82 -1.80 -21.34 -13.54
C ALA A 82 -1.08 -21.64 -14.87
N MET A 83 -0.39 -20.66 -15.46
CA MET A 83 0.39 -20.87 -16.68
C MET A 83 1.59 -21.79 -16.45
N ALA A 84 2.31 -21.61 -15.35
CA ALA A 84 3.46 -22.41 -14.99
C ALA A 84 3.07 -23.88 -14.73
N ASP A 85 1.94 -24.12 -14.05
CA ASP A 85 1.38 -25.45 -13.81
C ASP A 85 1.09 -26.20 -15.12
N HIS A 86 0.77 -25.47 -16.19
CA HIS A 86 0.54 -26.03 -17.51
C HIS A 86 1.80 -26.14 -18.38
N GLY A 87 2.97 -25.77 -17.85
CA GLY A 87 4.28 -25.88 -18.53
C GLY A 87 4.67 -24.65 -19.34
N TRP A 88 3.93 -23.55 -19.23
CA TRP A 88 4.23 -22.29 -19.93
C TRP A 88 5.23 -21.46 -19.11
N THR A 89 6.50 -21.86 -19.17
CA THR A 89 7.57 -21.25 -18.36
C THR A 89 8.26 -20.06 -19.01
N ASP A 90 8.12 -19.87 -20.31
CA ASP A 90 8.77 -18.77 -21.06
C ASP A 90 7.98 -17.45 -20.93
N PRO A 91 8.60 -16.32 -20.53
CA PRO A 91 7.97 -15.01 -20.46
C PRO A 91 7.23 -14.58 -21.73
N GLU A 92 7.81 -14.74 -22.93
CA GLU A 92 7.14 -14.29 -24.17
C GLU A 92 5.93 -15.15 -24.51
N LEU A 93 6.02 -16.43 -24.19
CA LEU A 93 4.95 -17.39 -24.42
C LEU A 93 3.80 -17.17 -23.42
N ARG A 94 4.09 -16.77 -22.18
CA ARG A 94 3.06 -16.35 -21.21
C ARG A 94 2.29 -15.13 -21.68
N ASP A 95 2.98 -14.12 -22.19
CA ASP A 95 2.34 -12.91 -22.73
C ASP A 95 1.48 -13.26 -23.95
N ALA A 96 1.96 -14.15 -24.82
CA ALA A 96 1.20 -14.66 -25.96
C ALA A 96 -0.05 -15.45 -25.52
N VAL A 97 0.05 -16.26 -24.47
CA VAL A 97 -1.07 -17.00 -23.85
C VAL A 97 -2.11 -16.02 -23.28
N GLU A 98 -1.66 -14.99 -22.57
CA GLU A 98 -2.52 -13.96 -21.98
C GLU A 98 -3.26 -13.14 -23.06
N TRP A 99 -2.54 -12.74 -24.11
CA TRP A 99 -3.12 -12.07 -25.27
C TRP A 99 -4.13 -12.97 -25.99
N ALA A 100 -3.80 -14.24 -26.18
CA ALA A 100 -4.68 -15.23 -26.79
C ALA A 100 -5.96 -15.47 -25.96
N TYR A 101 -5.82 -15.58 -24.63
CA TYR A 101 -6.93 -15.74 -23.70
C TYR A 101 -7.87 -14.52 -23.72
N THR A 102 -7.31 -13.31 -23.58
CA THR A 102 -8.11 -12.08 -23.63
C THR A 102 -8.83 -11.94 -24.96
N LYS A 103 -8.20 -12.31 -26.08
CA LYS A 103 -8.82 -12.33 -27.40
C LYS A 103 -9.93 -13.38 -27.52
N ALA A 104 -9.75 -14.58 -26.95
CA ALA A 104 -10.73 -15.66 -26.99
C ALA A 104 -11.96 -15.40 -26.09
N MET A 105 -11.77 -14.68 -24.99
CA MET A 105 -12.86 -14.31 -24.07
C MET A 105 -13.53 -12.98 -24.42
N LYS A 106 -12.92 -12.17 -25.30
CA LYS A 106 -13.49 -10.91 -25.78
C LYS A 106 -14.79 -11.17 -26.56
N GLY A 107 -15.91 -10.70 -26.02
CA GLY A 107 -17.24 -10.80 -26.66
C GLY A 107 -18.07 -12.02 -26.22
N LYS A 108 -17.55 -12.88 -25.34
CA LYS A 108 -18.32 -13.95 -24.70
C LYS A 108 -19.17 -13.42 -23.55
N SER A 109 -20.33 -14.04 -23.30
CA SER A 109 -21.19 -13.68 -22.17
C SER A 109 -20.52 -14.08 -20.84
N LYS A 110 -20.85 -13.43 -19.72
CA LYS A 110 -20.26 -13.76 -18.39
C LYS A 110 -20.38 -15.24 -17.99
N LYS A 111 -21.33 -15.98 -18.58
CA LYS A 111 -21.53 -17.42 -18.33
C LYS A 111 -20.59 -18.31 -19.17
N ASP A 112 -20.07 -17.77 -20.27
CA ASP A 112 -19.20 -18.48 -21.23
C ASP A 112 -17.72 -18.07 -21.10
N ILE A 113 -17.40 -17.21 -20.10
CA ILE A 113 -16.03 -16.88 -19.74
C ILE A 113 -15.51 -18.03 -18.87
N LEU A 114 -14.67 -18.88 -19.47
CA LEU A 114 -13.94 -19.91 -18.73
C LEU A 114 -12.80 -19.25 -17.93
N SER A 115 -12.40 -19.88 -16.83
CA SER A 115 -11.18 -19.48 -16.13
C SER A 115 -9.95 -19.71 -17.02
N LEU A 116 -8.84 -19.00 -16.75
CA LEU A 116 -7.60 -19.17 -17.50
C LEU A 116 -7.09 -20.62 -17.44
N SER A 117 -7.17 -21.27 -16.27
CA SER A 117 -6.78 -22.67 -16.09
C SER A 117 -7.68 -23.63 -16.87
N ASP A 118 -9.00 -23.44 -16.84
CA ASP A 118 -9.93 -24.31 -17.56
C ASP A 118 -9.77 -24.16 -19.07
N TRP A 119 -9.55 -22.93 -19.55
CA TRP A 119 -9.27 -22.67 -20.95
C TRP A 119 -7.94 -23.28 -21.41
N LEU A 120 -6.90 -23.23 -20.55
CA LEU A 120 -5.61 -23.85 -20.83
C LEU A 120 -5.70 -25.39 -20.88
N THR A 121 -6.51 -26.00 -20.00
CA THR A 121 -6.76 -27.45 -20.05
C THR A 121 -7.55 -27.88 -21.29
N GLU A 122 -8.55 -27.11 -21.70
CA GLU A 122 -9.34 -27.35 -22.92
C GLU A 122 -8.46 -27.27 -24.18
N ILE A 123 -7.61 -26.25 -24.27
CA ILE A 123 -6.69 -26.04 -25.38
C ILE A 123 -5.61 -27.11 -25.45
N LYS A 124 -5.08 -27.54 -24.30
CA LYS A 124 -4.09 -28.64 -24.25
C LYS A 124 -4.71 -29.96 -24.68
N SER A 125 -6.00 -30.17 -24.39
CA SER A 125 -6.75 -31.36 -24.79
C SER A 125 -7.16 -31.33 -26.27
N ASN A 126 -7.40 -30.14 -26.83
CA ASN A 126 -7.78 -29.94 -28.23
C ASN A 126 -6.84 -28.94 -28.94
N PRO A 127 -5.69 -29.40 -29.47
CA PRO A 127 -4.69 -28.55 -30.11
C PRO A 127 -5.23 -27.75 -31.30
N ASP A 128 -6.27 -28.24 -31.98
CA ASP A 128 -6.89 -27.56 -33.12
C ASP A 128 -7.74 -26.35 -32.72
N SER A 129 -8.29 -26.33 -31.50
CA SER A 129 -9.03 -25.19 -30.95
C SER A 129 -8.10 -24.05 -30.50
N ALA A 130 -6.80 -24.35 -30.35
CA ALA A 130 -5.83 -23.39 -29.88
C ALA A 130 -5.62 -22.24 -30.88
N PRO A 131 -5.38 -21.01 -30.39
CA PRO A 131 -4.91 -19.89 -31.21
C PRO A 131 -3.61 -20.23 -31.97
N PRO A 132 -3.43 -19.72 -33.19
CA PRO A 132 -2.35 -20.15 -34.10
C PRO A 132 -0.94 -19.93 -33.54
N ILE A 133 -0.77 -18.95 -32.64
CA ILE A 133 0.51 -18.66 -31.98
C ILE A 133 0.89 -19.75 -30.96
N LEU A 134 -0.11 -20.40 -30.35
CA LEU A 134 0.09 -21.41 -29.30
C LEU A 134 0.14 -22.84 -29.83
N ARG A 135 -0.49 -23.10 -30.98
CA ARG A 135 -0.48 -24.41 -31.66
C ARG A 135 0.90 -25.06 -31.76
N PRO A 136 1.97 -24.39 -32.25
CA PRO A 136 3.29 -25.02 -32.37
C PRO A 136 3.89 -25.42 -31.01
N HIS A 137 3.50 -24.76 -29.92
CA HIS A 137 4.01 -25.05 -28.59
C HIS A 137 3.19 -26.13 -27.85
N LEU A 138 1.99 -26.46 -28.32
CA LEU A 138 1.15 -27.55 -27.81
C LEU A 138 1.50 -28.90 -28.42
N GLN A 139 1.91 -28.90 -29.70
CA GLN A 139 2.24 -30.10 -30.47
C GLN A 139 3.60 -30.73 -30.08
N VAL A 140 4.44 -30.01 -29.32
CA VAL A 140 5.79 -30.47 -28.93
C VAL A 140 5.78 -31.57 -27.86
N THR A 141 4.62 -32.00 -27.36
CA THR A 141 4.57 -33.12 -26.39
C THR A 141 4.68 -34.51 -27.06
N GLU A 142 4.68 -34.63 -28.40
CA GLU A 142 4.78 -35.94 -29.08
C GLU A 142 5.85 -36.03 -30.19
N SER A 143 6.89 -35.19 -30.16
CA SER A 143 8.06 -35.36 -31.04
C SER A 143 9.34 -34.83 -30.42
N ALA A 144 9.75 -35.47 -29.32
CA ALA A 144 11.17 -35.78 -29.14
C ALA A 144 11.36 -37.21 -29.66
N GLU A 145 11.35 -37.33 -30.98
CA GLU A 145 11.78 -38.51 -31.70
C GLU A 145 13.22 -38.79 -31.26
N VAL A 146 13.37 -39.90 -30.55
CA VAL A 146 14.64 -40.48 -30.13
C VAL A 146 15.46 -40.68 -31.40
N THR A 147 16.36 -39.73 -31.66
CA THR A 147 17.40 -39.91 -32.67
C THR A 147 18.36 -40.93 -32.08
N GLU A 148 18.25 -42.16 -32.57
CA GLU A 148 19.23 -43.22 -32.36
C GLU A 148 20.59 -42.73 -32.87
N VAL A 149 21.45 -42.30 -31.94
CA VAL A 149 22.87 -42.05 -32.19
C VAL A 149 23.66 -42.72 -31.08
N THR A 150 24.16 -43.91 -31.40
CA THR A 150 25.41 -44.53 -30.96
C THR A 150 25.86 -44.27 -29.51
N GLU A 151 25.79 -45.34 -28.72
CA GLU A 151 26.48 -45.54 -27.44
C GLU A 151 27.95 -45.09 -27.52
N VAL A 152 28.23 -43.92 -26.95
CA VAL A 152 29.57 -43.50 -26.56
C VAL A 152 29.51 -43.17 -25.08
N ASP A 153 30.29 -43.94 -24.33
CA ASP A 153 30.57 -43.85 -22.90
C ASP A 153 30.51 -42.40 -22.37
N PRO A 154 29.70 -42.08 -21.35
CA PRO A 154 29.66 -40.72 -20.81
C PRO A 154 30.97 -40.42 -20.06
N PRO A 155 31.71 -39.36 -20.39
CA PRO A 155 32.76 -38.89 -19.50
C PRO A 155 32.11 -38.44 -18.18
N ALA A 156 32.64 -38.95 -17.07
CA ALA A 156 32.17 -38.66 -15.72
C ALA A 156 31.95 -37.15 -15.52
N LEU A 157 30.70 -36.77 -15.24
CA LEU A 157 30.33 -35.43 -14.80
C LEU A 157 30.98 -35.16 -13.45
N ILE A 158 32.13 -34.49 -13.48
CA ILE A 158 32.72 -33.89 -12.28
C ILE A 158 31.76 -32.77 -11.85
N PRO A 159 31.22 -32.78 -10.62
CA PRO A 159 30.37 -31.69 -10.16
C PRO A 159 31.17 -30.39 -10.19
N PRO A 160 30.61 -29.27 -10.69
CA PRO A 160 31.30 -27.99 -10.66
C PRO A 160 31.61 -27.65 -9.20
N LYS A 161 32.89 -27.35 -8.93
CA LYS A 161 33.33 -26.87 -7.63
C LYS A 161 32.48 -25.65 -7.26
N THR A 162 31.76 -25.78 -6.16
CA THR A 162 30.96 -24.73 -5.54
C THR A 162 31.73 -23.42 -5.48
N ASN A 163 31.05 -22.35 -5.89
CA ASN A 163 31.56 -20.98 -5.94
C ASN A 163 31.80 -20.45 -4.51
N THR A 164 32.91 -20.83 -3.88
CA THR A 164 33.35 -20.35 -2.55
C THR A 164 34.02 -18.98 -2.67
N GLY A 165 33.30 -17.99 -3.19
CA GLY A 165 33.92 -16.68 -3.48
C GLY A 165 32.96 -15.53 -3.76
N ILE A 166 31.69 -15.61 -3.36
CA ILE A 166 30.78 -14.47 -3.47
C ILE A 166 31.17 -13.45 -2.39
N LYS A 167 31.89 -12.40 -2.79
CA LYS A 167 31.96 -11.16 -2.00
C LYS A 167 30.52 -10.68 -1.79
N PRO A 168 30.10 -10.38 -0.55
CA PRO A 168 28.74 -9.88 -0.31
C PRO A 168 28.51 -8.65 -1.18
N THR A 169 27.43 -8.69 -1.96
CA THR A 169 26.99 -7.56 -2.77
C THR A 169 26.81 -6.33 -1.88
N PRO A 170 27.27 -5.14 -2.30
CA PRO A 170 27.08 -3.93 -1.53
C PRO A 170 25.58 -3.70 -1.36
N ILE A 171 25.12 -3.70 -0.11
CA ILE A 171 23.73 -3.52 0.25
C ILE A 171 23.33 -2.13 -0.23
N SER A 172 22.34 -2.05 -1.12
CA SER A 172 21.84 -0.78 -1.64
C SER A 172 21.25 0.06 -0.50
N THR A 173 21.36 1.38 -0.58
CA THR A 173 20.86 2.29 0.47
C THR A 173 19.36 2.12 0.73
N THR A 174 18.58 1.75 -0.29
CA THR A 174 17.15 1.45 -0.16
C THR A 174 16.90 0.17 0.64
N ASP A 175 17.73 -0.86 0.40
CA ASP A 175 17.62 -2.19 1.03
C ASP A 175 18.07 -2.16 2.51
N ILE A 176 19.05 -1.31 2.86
CA ILE A 176 19.44 -1.07 4.27
C ILE A 176 18.29 -0.50 5.10
N LEU A 177 17.49 0.40 4.55
CA LEU A 177 16.38 1.04 5.28
C LEU A 177 15.20 0.07 5.47
N GLU A 178 14.88 -0.72 4.45
CA GLU A 178 13.82 -1.75 4.52
C GLU A 178 14.17 -2.85 5.53
N LYS A 179 15.41 -3.34 5.49
CA LYS A 179 15.90 -4.37 6.42
C LYS A 179 15.98 -3.87 7.86
N ALA A 180 16.32 -2.60 8.05
CA ALA A 180 16.30 -1.95 9.36
C ALA A 180 14.90 -1.76 9.96
N ALA A 181 13.87 -1.66 9.11
CA ALA A 181 12.48 -1.58 9.57
C ALA A 181 11.93 -2.96 10.00
N ALA A 182 12.42 -4.04 9.37
CA ALA A 182 11.99 -5.41 9.66
C ALA A 182 12.74 -6.06 10.84
N ASP A 183 13.99 -5.70 11.09
CA ASP A 183 14.84 -6.33 12.11
C ASP A 183 15.43 -5.30 13.11
N PRO A 184 14.92 -5.26 14.36
CA PRO A 184 15.41 -4.37 15.42
C PRO A 184 16.87 -4.61 15.84
N GLU A 185 17.38 -5.84 15.75
CA GLU A 185 18.77 -6.16 16.09
C GLU A 185 19.71 -5.70 14.97
N PHE A 186 19.28 -5.83 13.71
CA PHE A 186 20.00 -5.26 12.57
C PHE A 186 20.09 -3.74 12.64
N TYR A 187 19.01 -3.05 13.06
CA TYR A 187 19.01 -1.60 13.27
C TYR A 187 20.06 -1.16 14.30
N ARG A 188 20.16 -1.88 15.42
CA ARG A 188 21.13 -1.57 16.48
C ARG A 188 22.56 -1.73 16.00
N ALA A 189 22.85 -2.79 15.26
CA ALA A 189 24.19 -3.07 14.74
C ALA A 189 24.64 -2.11 13.61
N ASN A 190 23.70 -1.56 12.84
CA ASN A 190 24.00 -0.75 11.64
C ASN A 190 23.47 0.69 11.71
N ARG A 191 23.22 1.18 12.93
CA ARG A 191 22.54 2.46 13.20
C ARG A 191 23.13 3.64 12.44
N ASP A 192 24.47 3.74 12.39
CA ASP A 192 25.15 4.86 11.73
C ASP A 192 25.02 4.81 10.20
N ALA A 193 25.04 3.61 9.61
CA ALA A 193 24.83 3.41 8.17
C ALA A 193 23.38 3.74 7.77
N ILE A 194 22.41 3.31 8.57
CA ILE A 194 20.98 3.61 8.40
C ILE A 194 20.74 5.11 8.50
N ARG A 195 21.33 5.76 9.52
CA ARG A 195 21.22 7.22 9.70
C ARG A 195 21.77 7.96 8.48
N LYS A 196 22.95 7.57 7.99
CA LYS A 196 23.56 8.18 6.79
C LYS A 196 22.71 7.96 5.54
N ALA A 197 22.13 6.76 5.36
CA ALA A 197 21.22 6.47 4.25
C ALA A 197 19.92 7.28 4.33
N TRP A 198 19.40 7.55 5.53
CA TRP A 198 18.20 8.36 5.74
C TRP A 198 18.44 9.86 5.44
N PHE A 199 19.61 10.40 5.80
CA PHE A 199 19.97 11.80 5.52
C PHE A 199 20.42 12.06 4.08
N ASN A 200 20.88 11.03 3.36
CA ASN A 200 21.28 11.12 1.95
C ASN A 200 20.12 10.85 0.96
N ARG A 201 18.89 10.69 1.48
CA ARG A 201 17.67 10.59 0.67
C ARG A 201 17.16 11.99 0.34
#